data_AF-A0A061DC78-F1
#
_entry.id   AF-A0A061DC78-F1
#
_cell.length_a   1.000
_cell.length_b   1.000
_cell.length_c   1.000
_cell.angle_alpha   90.00
_cell.angle_beta   90.00
_cell.angle_gamma   90.00
#
_symmetry.space_group_name_H-M   'P 1'
#
loop_
_entity.id
_entity.type
_entity.pdbx_description
1 polymer ?
#
loop_
_entity_poly.entity_id
_entity_poly.type
_entity_poly.pdbx_seq_one_letter_code
_entity_poly.pdbx_strand_id
1 'polypeptide(L)'
;MCRNGHTLPEKTRQVIQEALQYCETADRNLKVALIEAEQRVKQAKQEFLELEREAAKVSNTFAATRLSRIMHLTNLIVDKRRVNMSELKPTEMEAIYACFLPYVKQMKVIEMREQEFDLVKQKIEANAETYMLYKNDLETKGKS
;
A
#
# COMPACT_ATOMS: atom_id res chain seq x y z
N MET A 1 -20.50 52.82 -2.44
CA MET A 1 -19.37 51.88 -2.29
C MET A 1 -19.49 51.23 -0.93
N CYS A 2 -20.00 50.00 -0.85
CA CYS A 2 -20.16 49.28 0.43
C CYS A 2 -18.86 48.59 0.83
N ARG A 3 -18.57 48.65 2.13
CA ARG A 3 -17.35 48.24 2.82
C ARG A 3 -17.15 46.71 2.76
N ASN A 4 -16.14 46.24 2.01
CA ASN A 4 -15.65 44.85 2.11
C ASN A 4 -14.52 44.76 3.15
N GLY A 5 -14.84 45.11 4.39
CA GLY A 5 -13.90 45.03 5.50
C GLY A 5 -14.34 43.96 6.49
N HIS A 6 -14.15 42.68 6.15
CA HIS A 6 -14.34 41.60 7.13
C HIS A 6 -13.44 41.84 8.34
N THR A 7 -14.03 41.76 9.53
CA THR A 7 -13.28 41.83 10.78
C THR A 7 -12.29 40.64 10.86
N LEU A 8 -11.14 40.80 11.53
CA LEU A 8 -10.17 39.70 11.73
C LEU A 8 -10.81 38.39 12.24
N PRO A 9 -11.81 38.43 13.15
CA PRO A 9 -12.59 37.26 13.55
C PRO A 9 -13.39 36.60 12.41
N GLU A 10 -14.03 37.38 11.53
CA GLU A 10 -14.77 36.84 10.38
C GLU A 10 -13.85 36.12 9.39
N LYS A 11 -12.68 36.71 9.09
CA LYS A 11 -11.68 36.06 8.21
C LYS A 11 -11.18 34.75 8.81
N THR A 12 -10.95 34.74 10.12
CA THR A 12 -10.49 33.53 10.83
C THR A 12 -11.57 32.45 10.83
N ARG A 13 -12.84 32.82 11.02
CA ARG A 13 -13.98 31.90 10.94
C ARG A 13 -14.13 31.30 9.54
N GLN A 14 -13.97 32.12 8.49
CA GLN A 14 -14.03 31.67 7.11
C GLN A 14 -12.92 30.65 6.81
N VAL A 15 -11.68 30.93 7.20
CA VAL A 15 -10.55 30.00 7.01
C VAL A 15 -10.80 28.65 7.69
N ILE A 16 -11.34 28.66 8.92
CA ILE A 16 -11.68 27.42 9.65
C ILE A 16 -12.78 26.63 8.91
N GLN A 17 -13.80 27.31 8.39
CA GLN A 17 -14.87 26.66 7.63
C GLN A 17 -14.35 26.05 6.32
N GLU A 18 -13.48 26.76 5.60
CA GLU A 18 -12.82 26.25 4.39
C GLU A 18 -11.95 25.02 4.71
N ALA A 19 -11.22 25.06 5.83
CA ALA A 19 -10.42 23.92 6.29
C ALA A 19 -11.28 22.70 6.65
N LEU A 20 -12.43 22.89 7.31
CA LEU A 20 -13.39 21.82 7.59
C LEU A 20 -13.94 21.20 6.30
N GLN A 21 -14.33 22.02 5.33
CA GLN A 21 -14.82 21.56 4.04
C GLN A 21 -13.74 20.79 3.26
N TYR A 22 -12.48 21.23 3.36
CA TYR A 22 -11.34 20.50 2.81
C TYR A 22 -11.21 19.11 3.46
N CYS A 23 -11.25 19.02 4.79
CA CYS A 23 -11.20 17.74 5.51
C CYS A 23 -12.35 16.80 5.15
N GLU A 24 -13.57 17.32 4.95
CA GLU A 24 -14.73 16.53 4.51
C GLU A 24 -14.57 16.00 3.09
N THR A 25 -13.99 16.82 2.20
CA THR A 25 -13.68 16.41 0.83
C THR A 25 -12.57 15.36 0.82
N ALA A 26 -11.53 15.57 1.63
CA ALA A 26 -10.42 14.63 1.79
C ALA A 26 -10.91 13.29 2.35
N ASP A 27 -11.82 13.28 3.34
CA ASP A 27 -12.42 12.06 3.90
C ASP A 27 -13.13 11.22 2.82
N ARG A 28 -13.94 11.85 1.97
CA ARG A 28 -14.60 11.15 0.85
C ARG A 28 -13.57 10.52 -0.09
N ASN A 29 -12.56 11.28 -0.49
CA ASN A 29 -11.52 10.82 -1.41
C ASN A 29 -10.68 9.69 -0.80
N LEU A 30 -10.34 9.79 0.49
CA LEU A 30 -9.59 8.76 1.21
C LEU A 30 -10.39 7.47 1.36
N LYS A 31 -11.70 7.54 1.58
CA LYS A 31 -12.58 6.36 1.60
C LYS A 31 -12.63 5.66 0.25
N VAL A 32 -12.69 6.39 -0.85
CA VAL A 32 -12.59 5.81 -2.21
C VAL A 32 -11.23 5.15 -2.38
N ALA A 33 -10.14 5.85 -2.04
CA ALA A 33 -8.79 5.30 -2.12
C ALA A 33 -8.59 4.04 -1.26
N LEU A 34 -9.28 3.94 -0.11
CA LEU A 34 -9.26 2.76 0.75
C LEU A 34 -9.88 1.55 0.06
N ILE A 35 -11.04 1.72 -0.57
CA ILE A 35 -11.72 0.67 -1.34
C ILE A 35 -10.83 0.20 -2.50
N GLU A 36 -10.23 1.15 -3.23
CA GLU A 36 -9.32 0.83 -4.34
C GLU A 36 -8.05 0.10 -3.87
N ALA A 37 -7.48 0.51 -2.73
CA ALA A 37 -6.33 -0.17 -2.13
C ALA A 37 -6.69 -1.60 -1.69
N GLU A 38 -7.85 -1.79 -1.05
CA GLU A 38 -8.36 -3.11 -0.67
C GLU A 38 -8.54 -4.04 -1.88
N GLN A 39 -9.13 -3.52 -2.97
CA GLN A 39 -9.29 -4.27 -4.21
C GLN A 39 -7.95 -4.69 -4.82
N ARG A 40 -6.95 -3.80 -4.80
CA ARG A 40 -5.59 -4.10 -5.28
C ARG A 40 -4.91 -5.18 -4.44
N VAL A 41 -5.07 -5.17 -3.11
CA VAL A 41 -4.57 -6.25 -2.24
C VAL A 41 -5.26 -7.57 -2.58
N LYS A 42 -6.59 -7.55 -2.75
CA LYS A 42 -7.35 -8.76 -3.09
C LYS A 42 -6.93 -9.35 -4.43
N GLN A 43 -6.76 -8.52 -5.45
CA GLN A 43 -6.29 -8.95 -6.78
C GLN A 43 -4.88 -9.55 -6.70
N ALA A 44 -3.95 -8.87 -6.02
CA ALA A 44 -2.59 -9.36 -5.86
C ALA A 44 -2.53 -10.73 -5.14
N LYS A 45 -3.38 -10.92 -4.11
CA LYS A 45 -3.53 -12.20 -3.40
C LYS A 45 -4.14 -13.30 -4.28
N GLN A 46 -5.08 -12.96 -5.15
CA GLN A 46 -5.66 -13.94 -6.07
C GLN A 46 -4.63 -14.43 -7.09
N GLU A 47 -3.88 -13.51 -7.71
CA GLU A 47 -2.77 -13.85 -8.62
C GLU A 47 -1.70 -14.70 -7.91
N PHE A 48 -1.40 -14.38 -6.65
CA PHE A 48 -0.47 -15.15 -5.85
C PHE A 48 -0.91 -16.61 -5.64
N LEU A 49 -2.19 -16.88 -5.41
CA LEU A 49 -2.68 -18.25 -5.21
C LEU A 49 -2.45 -19.14 -6.43
N GLU A 50 -2.51 -18.57 -7.64
CA GLU A 50 -2.23 -19.31 -8.87
C GLU A 50 -0.74 -19.67 -8.95
N LEU A 51 0.13 -18.67 -8.71
CA LEU A 51 1.59 -18.86 -8.70
C LEU A 51 2.06 -19.79 -7.57
N GLU A 52 1.42 -19.73 -6.40
CA GLU A 52 1.72 -20.60 -5.26
C GLU A 52 1.43 -22.06 -5.60
N ARG A 53 0.31 -22.34 -6.28
CA ARG A 53 -0.03 -23.70 -6.72
C ARG A 53 0.98 -24.24 -7.72
N GLU A 54 1.45 -23.41 -8.65
CA GLU A 54 2.48 -23.79 -9.61
C GLU A 54 3.81 -24.05 -8.91
N ALA A 55 4.23 -23.15 -8.02
CA ALA A 55 5.45 -23.28 -7.24
C ALA A 55 5.42 -24.55 -6.38
N ALA A 56 4.29 -24.86 -5.74
CA ALA A 56 4.13 -26.06 -4.93
C ALA A 56 4.28 -27.36 -5.75
N LYS A 57 3.70 -27.42 -6.96
CA LYS A 57 3.85 -28.58 -7.86
C LYS A 57 5.30 -28.81 -8.24
N VAL A 58 6.00 -27.74 -8.61
CA VAL A 58 7.41 -27.79 -9.01
C VAL A 58 8.30 -28.12 -7.81
N SER A 59 7.99 -27.60 -6.62
CA SER A 59 8.72 -27.85 -5.37
C SER A 59 8.83 -29.34 -5.04
N ASN A 60 7.76 -30.10 -5.30
CA ASN A 60 7.71 -31.54 -5.02
C ASN A 60 8.67 -32.38 -5.90
N THR A 61 9.24 -31.79 -6.96
CA THR A 61 10.21 -32.46 -7.83
C THR A 61 11.65 -32.36 -7.31
N PHE A 62 11.90 -31.52 -6.31
CA PHE A 62 13.24 -31.27 -5.78
C PHE A 62 13.40 -31.77 -4.35
N ALA A 63 14.58 -32.30 -4.03
CA ALA A 63 14.94 -32.57 -2.63
C ALA A 63 14.97 -31.28 -1.82
N ALA A 64 14.61 -31.33 -0.54
CA ALA A 64 14.48 -30.14 0.32
C ALA A 64 15.73 -29.24 0.33
N THR A 65 16.94 -29.83 0.36
CA THR A 65 18.21 -29.08 0.30
C THR A 65 18.40 -28.33 -1.01
N ARG A 66 17.96 -28.93 -2.13
CA ARG A 66 17.99 -28.31 -3.46
C ARG A 66 16.93 -27.22 -3.58
N LEU A 67 15.72 -27.46 -3.08
CA LEU A 67 14.65 -26.47 -3.06
C LEU A 67 15.05 -25.23 -2.25
N SER A 68 15.66 -25.41 -1.06
CA SER A 68 16.17 -24.31 -0.24
C SER A 68 17.19 -23.46 -1.01
N ARG A 69 18.12 -24.11 -1.72
CA ARG A 69 19.09 -23.40 -2.58
C ARG A 69 18.41 -22.65 -3.72
N ILE A 70 17.45 -23.28 -4.42
CA ILE A 70 16.67 -22.65 -5.49
C ILE A 70 15.96 -21.40 -4.97
N MET A 71 15.28 -21.49 -3.84
CA MET A 71 14.59 -20.35 -3.22
C MET A 71 15.57 -19.25 -2.79
N HIS A 72 16.73 -19.60 -2.25
CA HIS A 72 17.76 -18.63 -1.90
C HIS A 72 18.25 -17.86 -3.13
N LEU A 73 18.58 -18.56 -4.22
CA LEU A 73 19.06 -17.94 -5.46
C LEU A 73 17.97 -17.08 -6.11
N THR A 74 16.71 -17.53 -6.11
CA THR A 74 15.57 -16.75 -6.58
C THR A 74 15.44 -15.43 -5.81
N ASN A 75 15.52 -15.45 -4.48
CA ASN A 75 15.47 -14.23 -3.67
C ASN A 75 16.60 -13.25 -4.04
N LEU A 76 17.83 -13.75 -4.22
CA LEU A 76 18.95 -12.91 -4.66
C LEU A 76 18.69 -12.26 -6.03
N ILE A 77 18.07 -12.99 -6.98
CA ILE A 77 17.67 -12.43 -8.28
C ILE A 77 16.64 -11.32 -8.11
N VAL A 78 15.59 -11.55 -7.30
CA VAL A 78 14.55 -10.54 -7.06
C VAL A 78 15.14 -9.30 -6.41
N ASP A 79 16.12 -9.46 -5.53
CA ASP A 79 16.87 -8.37 -4.89
C ASP A 79 17.92 -7.72 -5.80
N LYS A 80 17.99 -8.10 -7.08
CA LYS A 80 18.95 -7.62 -8.08
C LYS A 80 20.42 -7.78 -7.63
N ARG A 81 20.71 -8.81 -6.84
CA ARG A 81 22.06 -9.17 -6.40
C ARG A 81 22.73 -10.07 -7.44
N ARG A 82 24.06 -10.12 -7.43
CA ARG A 82 24.80 -11.07 -8.28
C ARG A 82 24.53 -12.50 -7.83
N VAL A 83 24.25 -13.37 -8.79
CA VAL A 83 23.94 -14.79 -8.54
C VAL A 83 24.82 -15.66 -9.41
N ASN A 84 25.48 -16.65 -8.82
CA ASN A 84 26.18 -17.69 -9.56
C ASN A 84 25.29 -18.92 -9.73
N MET A 85 24.99 -19.27 -10.98
CA MET A 85 24.12 -20.40 -11.35
C MET A 85 24.89 -21.61 -11.88
N SER A 86 26.23 -21.58 -11.87
CA SER A 86 27.07 -22.61 -12.53
C SER A 86 26.87 -24.03 -12.01
N GLU A 87 26.37 -24.19 -10.78
CA GLU A 87 26.14 -25.49 -10.13
C GLU A 87 24.70 -26.00 -10.28
N LEU A 88 23.83 -25.25 -10.97
CA LEU A 88 22.45 -25.64 -11.19
C LEU A 88 22.30 -26.49 -12.45
N LYS A 89 21.44 -27.50 -12.37
CA LYS A 89 20.98 -28.24 -13.53
C LYS A 89 20.06 -27.35 -14.38
N PRO A 90 19.96 -27.59 -15.71
CA PRO A 90 19.04 -26.86 -16.57
C PRO A 90 17.60 -26.81 -16.04
N THR A 91 17.09 -27.91 -15.50
CA THR A 91 15.74 -27.99 -14.92
C THR A 91 15.56 -27.13 -13.67
N GLU A 92 16.61 -26.97 -12.86
CA GLU A 92 16.59 -26.10 -11.68
C GLU A 92 16.58 -24.62 -12.10
N MET A 93 17.36 -24.27 -13.13
CA MET A 93 17.34 -22.92 -13.70
C MET A 93 15.99 -22.57 -14.31
N GLU A 94 15.39 -23.50 -15.07
CA GLU A 94 14.06 -23.31 -15.63
C GLU A 94 13.00 -23.10 -14.55
N ALA A 95 13.02 -23.92 -13.50
CA ALA A 95 12.12 -23.77 -12.36
C ALA A 95 12.25 -22.39 -11.67
N ILE A 96 13.48 -21.88 -11.53
CA ILE A 96 13.73 -20.52 -11.00
C ILE A 96 13.02 -19.48 -11.85
N TYR A 97 13.29 -19.43 -13.16
CA TYR A 97 12.82 -18.32 -13.99
C TYR A 97 11.34 -18.43 -14.35
N ALA A 98 10.84 -19.64 -14.60
CA ALA A 98 9.47 -19.86 -15.04
C ALA A 98 8.47 -19.85 -13.89
N CYS A 99 8.88 -20.24 -12.67
CA CYS A 99 7.94 -20.50 -11.59
C CYS A 99 8.27 -19.74 -10.30
N PHE A 100 9.46 -19.97 -9.72
CA PHE A 100 9.79 -19.37 -8.42
C PHE A 100 9.98 -17.86 -8.49
N LEU A 101 10.54 -17.34 -9.58
CA LEU A 101 10.78 -15.91 -9.74
C LEU A 101 9.47 -15.09 -9.83
N PRO A 102 8.48 -15.46 -10.68
CA PRO A 102 7.15 -14.87 -10.62
C PRO A 102 6.51 -14.95 -9.23
N TYR A 103 6.57 -16.12 -8.59
CA TYR A 103 6.01 -16.35 -7.26
C TYR A 103 6.59 -15.39 -6.20
N VAL A 104 7.92 -15.31 -6.08
CA VAL A 104 8.57 -14.43 -5.09
C VAL A 104 8.35 -12.95 -5.43
N LYS A 105 8.32 -12.57 -6.71
CA LYS A 105 7.97 -11.19 -7.10
C LYS A 105 6.55 -10.84 -6.66
N GLN A 106 5.60 -11.74 -6.83
CA GLN A 106 4.22 -11.49 -6.44
C GLN A 106 4.04 -11.38 -4.93
N MET A 107 4.80 -12.15 -4.13
CA MET A 107 4.84 -11.96 -2.67
C MET A 107 5.19 -10.52 -2.31
N LYS A 108 6.23 -9.96 -2.93
CA LYS A 108 6.63 -8.55 -2.70
C LYS A 108 5.58 -7.55 -3.17
N VAL A 109 4.86 -7.84 -4.26
CA VAL A 109 3.74 -7.00 -4.71
C VAL A 109 2.65 -6.98 -3.63
N ILE A 110 2.30 -8.13 -3.03
CA ILE A 110 1.33 -8.17 -1.93
C ILE A 110 1.80 -7.32 -0.76
N GLU A 111 3.06 -7.51 -0.31
CA GLU A 111 3.63 -6.72 0.80
C GLU A 111 3.53 -5.21 0.53
N MET A 112 3.88 -4.77 -0.69
CA MET A 112 3.75 -3.37 -1.09
C MET A 112 2.30 -2.89 -1.08
N ARG A 113 1.34 -3.69 -1.56
CA ARG A 113 -0.09 -3.31 -1.57
C ARG A 113 -0.68 -3.24 -0.17
N GLU A 114 -0.27 -4.13 0.73
CA GLU A 114 -0.68 -4.09 2.14
C GLU A 114 -0.14 -2.82 2.83
N GLN A 115 1.12 -2.46 2.57
CA GLN A 115 1.68 -1.19 3.06
C GLN A 115 0.93 0.04 2.52
N GLU A 116 0.56 0.04 1.22
CA GLU A 116 -0.25 1.11 0.64
C GLU A 116 -1.63 1.22 1.31
N PHE A 117 -2.27 0.08 1.57
CA PHE A 117 -3.58 0.04 2.24
C PHE A 117 -3.50 0.59 3.67
N ASP A 118 -2.49 0.19 4.45
CA ASP A 118 -2.30 0.69 5.80
C ASP A 118 -1.95 2.17 5.82
N LEU A 119 -1.18 2.67 4.85
CA LEU A 119 -0.91 4.10 4.70
C LEU A 119 -2.20 4.90 4.46
N VAL A 120 -3.16 4.39 3.68
CA VAL A 120 -4.44 5.06 3.47
C VAL A 120 -5.24 5.13 4.77
N LYS A 121 -5.25 4.06 5.59
CA LYS A 121 -5.90 4.08 6.92
C LYS A 121 -5.30 5.15 7.82
N GLN A 122 -3.97 5.21 7.90
CA GLN A 122 -3.28 6.23 8.70
C GLN A 122 -3.65 7.66 8.27
N LYS A 123 -3.78 7.90 6.95
CA LYS A 123 -4.22 9.20 6.44
C LYS A 123 -5.67 9.53 6.80
N ILE A 124 -6.56 8.54 6.84
CA ILE A 124 -7.94 8.71 7.30
C ILE A 124 -7.96 9.14 8.77
N GLU A 125 -7.19 8.44 9.62
CA GLU A 125 -7.07 8.76 11.04
C GLU A 125 -6.54 10.19 11.25
N ALA A 126 -5.43 10.55 10.59
CA ALA A 126 -4.86 11.90 10.67
C ALA A 126 -5.83 12.99 10.16
N ASN A 127 -6.60 12.72 9.11
CA ASN A 127 -7.61 13.66 8.61
C ASN A 127 -8.76 13.83 9.62
N ALA A 128 -9.19 12.75 10.29
CA ALA A 128 -10.21 12.82 11.32
C ALA A 128 -9.74 13.62 12.55
N GLU A 129 -8.50 13.42 12.99
CA GLU A 129 -7.89 14.23 14.06
C GLU A 129 -7.84 15.71 13.68
N THR A 130 -7.38 16.01 12.47
CA THR A 130 -7.29 17.38 11.95
C THR A 130 -8.67 18.05 11.85
N TYR A 131 -9.68 17.31 11.39
CA TYR A 131 -11.07 17.78 11.34
C TYR A 131 -11.58 18.15 12.73
N MET A 132 -11.31 17.31 13.74
CA MET A 132 -11.72 17.56 15.12
C MET A 132 -11.06 18.81 15.70
N LEU A 133 -9.78 19.06 15.37
CA LEU A 133 -9.10 20.29 15.77
C LEU A 133 -9.79 21.54 15.20
N TYR A 134 -10.06 21.57 13.89
CA TYR A 134 -10.76 22.69 13.27
C TYR A 134 -12.19 22.87 13.80
N LYS A 135 -12.88 21.78 14.13
CA LYS A 135 -14.23 21.84 14.68
C LYS A 135 -14.23 22.45 16.08
N ASN A 136 -13.29 22.03 16.93
CA ASN A 136 -13.11 22.60 18.27
C ASN A 136 -12.73 24.09 18.20
N ASP A 137 -11.87 24.48 17.27
CA ASP A 137 -11.50 25.88 17.02
C ASP A 137 -12.72 26.73 16.60
N LEU A 138 -13.60 26.18 15.77
CA LEU A 138 -14.83 26.85 15.36
C LEU A 138 -15.80 27.05 16.55
N GLU A 139 -15.95 26.03 17.39
CA GLU A 139 -16.86 26.04 18.54
C GLU A 139 -16.37 26.95 19.67
N THR A 140 -15.06 27.02 19.90
CA THR A 140 -14.45 27.89 20.92
C THR A 140 -14.46 29.36 20.50
N LYS A 141 -14.17 29.66 19.22
CA LYS A 141 -14.22 31.03 18.68
C LYS A 141 -15.64 31.53 18.39
N GLY A 142 -16.63 30.64 18.34
CA GLY A 142 -18.05 31.00 18.24
C GLY A 142 -18.70 31.43 19.56
N LYS A 143 -17.99 31.28 20.69
CA LYS A 143 -18.45 31.63 22.05
C LYS A 143 -17.75 32.86 22.65
N SER A 144 -16.84 33.50 21.91
CA SER A 144 -16.12 34.74 22.28
C SER A 144 -16.66 35.91 21.48
#